data_AF-A0A352A5V4-F1
#
_entry.id   AF-A0A352A5V4-F1
#
_cell.length_a   1.000
_cell.length_b   1.000
_cell.length_c   1.000
_cell.angle_alpha   90.00
_cell.angle_beta   90.00
_cell.angle_gamma   90.00
#
_symmetry.space_group_name_H-M   'P 1'
#
loop_
_entity.id
_entity.type
_entity.pdbx_description
1 polymer ?
#
loop_
_entity_poly.entity_id
_entity_poly.type
_entity_poly.pdbx_seq_one_letter_code
_entity_poly.pdbx_strand_id
1 'polypeptide(L)'
;PLALFELCAEYIFKVASSSLFTAKMFVLMSNACYSEGIPEEASAIATTIDFYKNLVPIIQQGQRDGTIRQGNALALSTAFWTAIQGSVEAYALNPELPLPETEWIIDIIRAKKEE
;
A
#
# COMPACT_ATOMS: atom_id res chain seq x y z
N PRO A 1 2.66 12.49 10.55
CA PRO A 1 2.78 11.08 10.11
C PRO A 1 1.66 10.65 9.16
N LEU A 2 0.38 10.74 9.55
CA LEU A 2 -0.79 10.38 8.70
C LEU A 2 -0.80 11.04 7.31
N ALA A 3 -0.51 12.34 7.22
CA ALA A 3 -0.51 13.07 5.95
C ALA A 3 0.42 12.46 4.88
N LEU A 4 1.52 11.82 5.28
CA LEU A 4 2.37 11.10 4.34
C LEU A 4 1.65 9.89 3.74
N PHE A 5 0.95 9.12 4.57
CA PHE A 5 0.17 7.96 4.09
C PHE A 5 -0.96 8.41 3.17
N GLU A 6 -1.63 9.52 3.50
CA GLU A 6 -2.68 10.13 2.68
C GLU A 6 -2.13 10.51 1.29
N LEU A 7 -1.02 11.25 1.25
CA LEU A 7 -0.36 11.62 0.00
C LEU A 7 0.10 10.41 -0.81
N CYS A 8 0.65 9.38 -0.15
CA CYS A 8 1.08 8.16 -0.81
C CYS A 8 -0.09 7.42 -1.46
N ALA A 9 -1.18 7.19 -0.70
CA ALA A 9 -2.35 6.49 -1.19
C ALA A 9 -3.05 7.27 -2.32
N GLU A 10 -3.22 8.59 -2.16
CA GLU A 10 -3.79 9.45 -3.20
C GLU A 10 -2.95 9.42 -4.47
N TYR A 11 -1.62 9.55 -4.35
CA TYR A 11 -0.72 9.50 -5.50
C TYR A 11 -0.83 8.16 -6.24
N ILE A 12 -0.81 7.04 -5.51
CA ILE A 12 -0.89 5.71 -6.12
C ILE A 12 -2.24 5.52 -6.83
N PHE A 13 -3.36 5.87 -6.20
CA PHE A 13 -4.68 5.73 -6.84
C PHE A 13 -4.85 6.64 -8.05
N LYS A 14 -4.33 7.87 -7.99
CA LYS A 14 -4.31 8.78 -9.14
C LYS A 14 -3.48 8.22 -10.30
N VAL A 15 -2.30 7.68 -9.99
CA VAL A 15 -1.42 7.09 -11.00
C VAL A 15 -2.03 5.82 -11.60
N ALA A 16 -2.62 4.95 -10.77
CA ALA A 16 -3.31 3.74 -11.22
C ALA A 16 -4.50 4.06 -12.13
N SER A 17 -5.33 5.04 -11.77
CA SER A 17 -6.50 5.47 -12.57
C SER A 17 -6.14 6.25 -13.83
N SER A 18 -4.92 6.80 -13.93
CA SER A 18 -4.50 7.57 -15.11
C SER A 18 -4.34 6.71 -16.37
N SER A 19 -4.04 5.42 -16.21
CA SER A 19 -3.89 4.48 -17.32
C SER A 19 -3.96 3.04 -16.84
N LEU A 20 -4.75 2.23 -17.55
CA LEU A 20 -4.84 0.78 -17.29
C LEU A 20 -3.49 0.07 -17.47
N PHE A 21 -2.62 0.57 -18.34
CA PHE A 21 -1.25 0.07 -18.45
C PHE A 21 -0.49 0.23 -17.13
N THR A 22 -0.59 1.41 -16.51
CA THR A 22 0.06 1.70 -15.23
C THR A 22 -0.50 0.83 -14.12
N ALA A 23 -1.82 0.63 -14.05
CA ALA A 23 -2.42 -0.28 -13.08
C ALA A 23 -1.91 -1.73 -13.26
N LYS A 24 -1.77 -2.21 -14.49
CA LYS A 24 -1.21 -3.55 -14.78
C LYS A 24 0.28 -3.68 -14.41
N MET A 25 1.04 -2.58 -14.36
CA MET A 25 2.41 -2.61 -13.87
C MET A 25 2.49 -2.95 -12.37
N PHE A 26 1.49 -2.59 -11.56
CA PHE A 26 1.42 -3.02 -10.16
C PHE A 26 1.23 -4.54 -10.06
N VAL A 27 0.36 -5.12 -10.89
CA VAL A 27 0.15 -6.58 -10.97
C VAL A 27 1.44 -7.28 -11.39
N LEU A 28 2.15 -6.74 -12.39
CA LEU A 28 3.43 -7.30 -12.84
C LEU A 28 4.47 -7.29 -11.72
N MET A 29 4.58 -6.18 -10.98
CA MET A 29 5.49 -6.07 -9.84
C MET A 29 5.16 -7.06 -8.73
N SER A 30 3.87 -7.22 -8.42
CA SER A 30 3.39 -8.21 -7.46
C SER A 30 3.78 -9.64 -7.87
N ASN A 31 3.53 -10.01 -9.13
CA ASN A 31 3.94 -11.31 -9.65
C ASN A 31 5.45 -11.50 -9.58
N ALA A 32 6.25 -10.46 -9.89
CA ALA A 32 7.70 -10.55 -9.80
C ALA A 32 8.22 -10.76 -8.37
N CYS A 33 7.52 -10.23 -7.36
CA CYS A 33 7.86 -10.44 -5.95
C CYS A 33 7.49 -11.83 -5.43
N TYR A 34 6.39 -12.42 -5.91
CA TYR A 34 5.73 -13.55 -5.20
C TYR A 34 5.49 -14.81 -6.04
N SER A 35 5.63 -14.76 -7.36
CA SER A 35 5.34 -15.90 -8.24
C SER A 35 6.56 -16.79 -8.44
N GLU A 36 6.41 -18.09 -8.17
CA GLU A 36 7.45 -19.13 -8.38
C GLU A 36 7.84 -19.30 -9.86
N GLY A 37 7.04 -18.78 -10.80
CA GLY A 37 7.27 -18.89 -12.24
C GLY A 37 8.07 -17.75 -12.87
N ILE A 38 8.57 -16.79 -12.09
CA ILE A 38 9.30 -15.62 -12.59
C ILE A 38 10.82 -15.88 -12.58
N PRO A 39 11.58 -15.38 -13.59
CA PRO A 39 13.04 -15.46 -13.57
C PRO A 39 13.67 -14.87 -12.31
N GLU A 40 14.72 -15.52 -11.81
CA GLU A 40 15.38 -15.15 -10.55
C GLU A 40 15.91 -13.70 -10.58
N GLU A 41 16.37 -13.23 -11.74
CA GLU A 41 16.86 -11.87 -11.92
C GLU A 41 15.74 -10.83 -11.76
N ALA A 42 14.53 -11.14 -12.23
CA ALA A 42 13.37 -10.27 -12.06
C ALA A 42 12.90 -10.24 -10.60
N SER A 43 12.93 -11.38 -9.92
CA SER A 43 12.63 -11.46 -8.48
C SER A 43 13.66 -10.71 -7.64
N ALA A 44 14.96 -10.84 -7.96
CA ALA A 44 16.03 -10.12 -7.29
C ALA A 44 15.87 -8.60 -7.41
N ILE A 45 15.47 -8.09 -8.58
CA ILE A 45 15.17 -6.67 -8.77
C ILE A 45 13.94 -6.25 -7.95
N ALA A 46 12.87 -7.05 -8.00
CA ALA A 46 11.61 -6.73 -7.35
C ALA A 46 11.70 -6.72 -5.81
N THR A 47 12.57 -7.53 -5.24
CA THR A 47 12.76 -7.68 -3.79
C THR A 47 13.80 -6.74 -3.19
N THR A 48 14.46 -5.89 -4.00
CA THR A 48 15.46 -4.91 -3.52
C THR A 48 14.91 -3.91 -2.50
N ILE A 49 13.60 -3.65 -2.52
CA ILE A 49 12.94 -2.70 -1.62
C ILE A 49 11.95 -3.45 -0.73
N ASP A 50 12.21 -3.45 0.57
CA ASP A 50 11.25 -3.94 1.57
C ASP A 50 10.23 -2.84 1.88
N PHE A 51 9.20 -2.77 1.04
CA PHE A 51 8.11 -1.77 1.15
C PHE A 51 7.43 -1.80 2.53
N TYR A 52 7.38 -2.96 3.18
CA TYR A 52 6.74 -3.13 4.48
C TYR A 52 7.61 -2.60 5.62
N LYS A 53 8.92 -2.83 5.60
CA LYS A 53 9.79 -2.32 6.68
C LYS A 53 10.01 -0.81 6.58
N ASN A 54 9.97 -0.23 5.39
CA ASN A 54 10.26 1.19 5.19
C ASN A 54 9.27 2.14 5.89
N LEU A 55 8.01 1.72 6.10
CA LEU A 55 7.01 2.55 6.76
C LEU A 55 7.02 2.39 8.30
N VAL A 56 7.67 1.34 8.83
CA VAL A 56 7.68 1.03 10.28
C VAL A 56 8.16 2.22 11.13
N PRO A 57 9.25 2.93 10.82
CA PRO A 57 9.70 4.07 11.62
C PRO A 57 8.67 5.20 11.67
N ILE A 58 7.96 5.43 10.55
CA ILE A 58 6.94 6.48 10.43
C ILE A 58 5.68 6.09 11.21
N ILE A 59 5.29 4.82 11.15
CA ILE A 59 4.19 4.27 11.96
C ILE A 59 4.49 4.42 13.44
N GLN A 60 5.68 4.02 13.88
CA GLN A 60 6.11 4.17 15.27
C GLN A 60 6.11 5.63 15.73
N GLN A 61 6.49 6.57 14.85
CA GLN A 61 6.37 7.99 15.15
C GLN A 61 4.90 8.41 15.29
N GLY A 62 4.04 8.01 14.36
CA GLY A 62 2.61 8.31 14.45
C GLY A 62 1.93 7.71 15.68
N GLN A 63 2.40 6.56 16.16
CA GLN A 63 1.96 5.94 17.40
C GLN A 63 2.38 6.76 18.63
N ARG A 64 3.61 7.28 18.66
CA ARG A 64 4.06 8.19 19.74
C ARG A 64 3.24 9.48 19.78
N ASP A 65 2.88 10.00 18.62
CA ASP A 65 2.15 11.25 18.48
C ASP A 65 0.61 11.09 18.60
N GLY A 66 0.12 9.86 18.81
CA GLY A 66 -1.31 9.56 18.92
C GLY A 66 -2.10 9.67 17.61
N THR A 67 -1.43 9.81 16.47
CA THR A 67 -2.07 9.92 15.13
C THR A 67 -2.35 8.56 14.50
N ILE A 68 -1.52 7.56 14.77
CA ILE A 68 -1.67 6.18 14.28
C ILE A 68 -2.00 5.27 15.46
N ARG A 69 -2.88 4.29 15.25
CA ARG A 69 -3.31 3.38 16.31
C ARG A 69 -2.15 2.56 16.88
N GLN A 70 -2.24 2.27 18.18
CA GLN A 70 -1.28 1.38 18.84
C GLN A 70 -1.39 -0.05 18.30
N GLY A 71 -0.32 -0.82 18.49
CA GLY A 71 -0.20 -2.20 18.02
C GLY A 71 1.12 -2.46 17.31
N ASN A 72 1.22 -3.61 16.63
CA ASN A 72 2.43 -3.98 15.91
C ASN A 72 2.60 -3.09 14.67
N ALA A 73 3.67 -2.30 14.64
CA ALA A 73 3.93 -1.33 13.57
C ALA A 73 4.13 -1.99 12.19
N LEU A 74 4.78 -3.17 12.13
CA LEU A 74 4.93 -3.92 10.89
C LEU A 74 3.58 -4.42 10.38
N ALA A 75 2.72 -4.94 11.27
CA ALA A 75 1.38 -5.38 10.89
C ALA A 75 0.52 -4.23 10.34
N LEU A 76 0.61 -3.03 10.95
CA LEU A 76 -0.06 -1.83 10.43
C LEU A 76 0.51 -1.42 9.07
N SER A 77 1.82 -1.52 8.86
CA SER A 77 2.44 -1.27 7.55
C SER A 77 1.94 -2.26 6.50
N THR A 78 1.88 -3.54 6.85
CA THR A 78 1.36 -4.59 5.98
C THR A 78 -0.09 -4.30 5.61
N ALA A 79 -0.95 -4.00 6.59
CA ALA A 79 -2.35 -3.70 6.34
C ALA A 79 -2.56 -2.50 5.42
N PHE A 80 -1.81 -1.42 5.61
CA PHE A 80 -1.84 -0.25 4.72
C PHE A 80 -1.43 -0.62 3.29
N TRP A 81 -0.28 -1.29 3.13
CA TRP A 81 0.26 -1.58 1.81
C TRP A 81 -0.58 -2.59 1.03
N THR A 82 -1.05 -3.65 1.68
CA THR A 82 -1.87 -4.67 1.02
C THR A 82 -3.24 -4.13 0.64
N ALA A 83 -3.82 -3.21 1.42
CA ALA A 83 -5.08 -2.56 1.06
C ALA A 83 -4.94 -1.72 -0.23
N ILE A 84 -3.85 -0.97 -0.38
CA ILE A 84 -3.55 -0.24 -1.61
C ILE A 84 -3.34 -1.21 -2.77
N GLN A 85 -2.46 -2.19 -2.59
CA GLN A 85 -2.08 -3.12 -3.63
C GLN A 85 -3.29 -3.91 -4.15
N GLY A 86 -4.05 -4.54 -3.27
CA GLY A 86 -5.24 -5.31 -3.65
C GLY A 86 -6.29 -4.46 -4.36
N SER A 87 -6.45 -3.19 -3.96
CA SER A 87 -7.37 -2.26 -4.63
C SER A 87 -6.92 -1.97 -6.08
N VAL A 88 -5.64 -1.70 -6.29
CA VAL A 88 -5.10 -1.42 -7.62
C VAL A 88 -5.11 -2.68 -8.51
N GLU A 89 -4.79 -3.85 -7.96
CA GLU A 89 -4.84 -5.12 -8.70
C GLU A 89 -6.28 -5.47 -9.12
N ALA A 90 -7.25 -5.31 -8.22
CA ALA A 90 -8.66 -5.50 -8.56
C ALA A 90 -9.12 -4.57 -9.69
N TYR A 91 -8.75 -3.29 -9.61
CA TYR A 91 -9.00 -2.31 -10.68
C TYR A 91 -8.31 -2.68 -12.01
N ALA A 92 -7.06 -3.16 -11.95
CA ALA A 92 -6.31 -3.56 -13.14
C ALA A 92 -6.92 -4.76 -13.86
N LEU A 93 -7.55 -5.67 -13.11
CA LEU A 93 -8.24 -6.86 -13.63
C LEU A 93 -9.66 -6.53 -14.11
N ASN A 94 -10.36 -5.63 -13.41
CA ASN A 94 -11.70 -5.18 -13.76
C ASN A 94 -11.83 -3.65 -13.60
N PRO A 95 -11.64 -2.87 -14.68
CA PRO A 95 -11.69 -1.40 -14.62
C PRO A 95 -13.07 -0.80 -14.30
N GLU A 96 -14.13 -1.62 -14.26
CA GLU A 96 -15.46 -1.18 -13.79
C GLU A 96 -15.53 -1.10 -12.26
N LEU A 97 -14.59 -1.72 -11.54
CA LEU A 97 -14.51 -1.60 -10.09
C LEU A 97 -13.94 -0.22 -9.72
N PRO A 98 -14.57 0.52 -8.80
CA PRO A 98 -14.01 1.79 -8.34
C PRO A 98 -12.77 1.54 -7.46
N LEU A 99 -11.78 2.43 -7.57
CA LEU A 99 -10.75 2.54 -6.54
C LEU A 99 -11.39 3.11 -5.26
N PRO A 100 -10.96 2.66 -4.07
CA PRO A 100 -11.49 3.18 -2.82
C PRO A 100 -11.09 4.64 -2.61
N GLU A 101 -11.88 5.36 -1.82
CA GLU A 101 -11.48 6.68 -1.36
C GLU A 101 -10.22 6.56 -0.50
N THR A 102 -9.29 7.51 -0.66
CA THR A 102 -8.03 7.53 0.07
C THR A 102 -8.26 7.44 1.58
N GLU A 103 -9.26 8.15 2.12
CA GLU A 103 -9.56 8.16 3.56
C GLU A 103 -9.87 6.76 4.11
N TRP A 104 -10.55 5.90 3.35
CA TRP A 104 -10.93 4.56 3.80
C TRP A 104 -9.69 3.69 4.06
N ILE A 105 -8.63 3.86 3.27
CA ILE A 105 -7.35 3.19 3.46
C ILE A 105 -6.62 3.72 4.69
N ILE A 106 -6.71 5.03 4.91
CA ILE A 106 -6.03 5.69 6.03
C ILE A 106 -6.67 5.33 7.37
N ASP A 107 -7.99 5.17 7.39
CA ASP A 107 -8.75 4.76 8.56
C ASP A 107 -8.37 3.35 9.09
N ILE A 108 -7.77 2.50 8.24
CA ILE A 108 -7.19 1.22 8.65
C ILE A 108 -6.13 1.42 9.75
N ILE A 109 -5.29 2.45 9.61
CA ILE A 109 -4.17 2.74 10.51
C ILE A 109 -4.43 3.92 11.45
N ARG A 110 -5.42 4.76 11.16
CA ARG A 110 -5.76 5.94 11.97
C ARG A 110 -6.05 5.55 13.42
N ALA A 111 -5.55 6.33 14.37
CA ALA A 111 -5.91 6.19 15.78
C ALA A 111 -7.43 6.36 15.95
N LYS A 112 -8.08 5.47 16.70
CA LYS A 112 -9.47 5.69 17.10
C LYS A 112 -9.48 6.77 18.17
N LYS A 113 -10.40 7.73 18.06
CA LYS A 113 -10.73 8.59 19.20
C LYS A 113 -11.46 7.71 20.21
N GLU A 114 -11.03 7.73 21.48
CA GLU A 114 -11.86 7.18 22.56
C GLU A 114 -13.13 8.03 22.62
N GLU A 115 -14.29 7.37 22.54
CA GLU A 115 -15.62 7.98 22.71
C GLU A 115 -15.94 8.19 24.19
#